data_AF-A0A9E0A4M3-F1
#
_entry.id   AF-A0A9E0A4M3-F1
#
_cell.length_a   1.000
_cell.length_b   1.000
_cell.length_c   1.000
_cell.angle_alpha   90.00
_cell.angle_beta   90.00
_cell.angle_gamma   90.00
#
_symmetry.space_group_name_H-M   'P 1'
#
loop_
_entity.id
_entity.type
_entity.pdbx_description
1 polymer ?
#
loop_
_entity_poly.entity_id
_entity_poly.type
_entity_poly.pdbx_seq_one_letter_code
_entity_poly.pdbx_strand_id
1 'polypeptide(L)' 'GVLILTDLFGGTPSNISLSFMKEGKVEVVTGVNLPMLLKLSDVKEETTLKEFAGFIKDYGKKNISLASEILSKKAIG' A
#
# COMPACT_ATOMS: atom_id res chain seq x y z
N GLY A 1 -16.21 0.92 0.64
CA GLY A 1 -15.73 2.04 -0.21
C GLY A 1 -14.79 1.50 -1.27
N VAL A 2 -14.07 2.38 -1.98
CA VAL A 2 -13.14 2.02 -3.07
C VAL A 2 -11.72 2.38 -2.64
N LEU A 3 -10.79 1.43 -2.78
CA LEU A 3 -9.36 1.68 -2.65
C LEU A 3 -8.74 1.73 -4.05
N ILE A 4 -8.14 2.86 -4.40
CA ILE A 4 -7.44 3.04 -5.67
C ILE A 4 -5.94 2.89 -5.42
N LEU A 5 -5.28 2.03 -6.20
CA LEU A 5 -3.84 1.83 -6.17
C LEU A 5 -3.19 2.44 -7.40
N THR A 6 -2.15 3.24 -7.20
CA THR A 6 -1.37 3.84 -8.30
C THR A 6 0.12 3.59 -8.12
N ASP A 7 0.86 3.70 -9.21
CA ASP A 7 2.30 3.50 -9.26
C ASP A 7 3.08 4.61 -8.55
N LEU A 8 2.78 5.88 -8.86
CA LEU A 8 3.58 7.03 -8.42
C LEU A 8 2.70 8.21 -8.06
N PHE A 9 3.09 8.94 -7.01
CA PHE A 9 2.44 10.20 -6.65
C PHE A 9 2.80 11.28 -7.69
N GLY A 10 1.82 12.10 -8.07
CA GLY A 10 2.02 13.24 -8.98
C GLY A 10 1.96 12.92 -10.48
N GLY A 11 1.81 11.64 -10.87
CA GLY A 11 1.51 11.26 -12.25
C GLY A 11 0.05 11.55 -12.64
N THR A 12 -0.24 11.66 -13.94
CA THR A 12 -1.60 11.91 -14.46
C THR A 12 -2.65 10.93 -13.91
N PRO A 13 -2.40 9.61 -13.82
CA PRO A 13 -3.36 8.67 -13.21
C PRO A 13 -3.56 8.91 -11.71
N SER A 14 -2.50 9.28 -10.98
CA SER A 14 -2.58 9.58 -9.55
C SER A 14 -3.35 10.88 -9.29
N ASN A 15 -3.13 11.92 -10.07
CA ASN A 15 -3.81 13.21 -9.89
C ASN A 15 -5.32 13.09 -10.16
N ILE A 16 -5.70 12.34 -11.19
CA ILE A 16 -7.11 12.02 -11.46
C ILE A 16 -7.70 11.20 -10.31
N SER A 17 -6.99 10.17 -9.82
CA SER A 17 -7.43 9.35 -8.69
C SER A 17 -7.65 10.17 -7.42
N LEU A 18 -6.75 11.12 -7.13
CA LEU A 18 -6.84 12.01 -5.97
C LEU A 18 -8.08 12.92 -6.04
N SER A 19 -8.52 13.31 -7.24
CA SER A 19 -9.75 14.12 -7.40
C SER A 19 -11.03 13.39 -6.99
N PHE A 20 -11.00 12.05 -6.92
CA PHE A 20 -12.10 11.23 -6.43
C PHE A 20 -12.06 10.98 -4.92
N MET A 21 -11.01 11.41 -4.21
CA MET A 21 -10.90 11.19 -2.76
C MET A 21 -12.11 11.76 -2.03
N LYS A 22 -12.67 10.92 -1.16
CA LYS A 22 -13.85 11.25 -0.38
C LYS A 22 -13.83 10.42 0.89
N GLU A 23 -13.76 11.09 2.04
CA GLU A 23 -13.64 10.45 3.36
C GLU A 23 -14.67 9.31 3.50
N GLY A 24 -14.18 8.12 3.89
CA GLY A 24 -14.98 6.91 4.06
C GLY A 24 -15.51 6.27 2.77
N LYS A 25 -15.35 6.90 1.61
CA LYS A 25 -15.85 6.39 0.31
C LYS A 25 -14.73 6.00 -0.64
N VAL A 26 -13.69 6.82 -0.77
CA VAL A 26 -12.56 6.60 -1.69
C VAL A 26 -11.26 6.96 -0.99
N GLU A 27 -10.34 6.00 -0.95
CA GLU A 27 -8.95 6.16 -0.50
C GLU A 27 -8.00 5.86 -1.66
N VAL A 28 -6.85 6.54 -1.70
CA VAL A 28 -5.83 6.36 -2.75
C VAL A 28 -4.49 6.02 -2.10
N VAL A 29 -3.88 4.92 -2.52
CA VAL A 29 -2.52 4.52 -2.11
C VAL A 29 -1.63 4.48 -3.34
N THR A 30 -0.54 5.25 -3.31
CA THR A 30 0.46 5.30 -4.38
C THR A 30 1.67 4.43 -4.05
N GLY A 31 2.53 4.14 -5.02
CA GLY A 31 3.70 3.28 -4.81
C GLY A 31 3.35 1.80 -4.74
N VAL A 32 2.31 1.37 -5.46
CA VAL A 32 1.85 -0.02 -5.40
C VAL A 32 2.98 -1.00 -5.70
N ASN A 33 3.08 -2.05 -4.88
CA ASN A 33 4.05 -3.12 -5.07
C ASN A 33 3.39 -4.50 -4.87
N LEU A 34 4.09 -5.56 -5.26
CA LEU A 34 3.55 -6.92 -5.22
C LEU A 34 3.09 -7.35 -3.80
N PRO A 35 3.84 -7.10 -2.71
CA PRO A 35 3.37 -7.37 -1.35
C PRO A 35 2.01 -6.74 -1.02
N MET A 36 1.77 -5.49 -1.44
CA MET A 36 0.47 -4.84 -1.24
C MET A 36 -0.64 -5.61 -1.95
N LEU A 37 -0.44 -6.01 -3.21
CA LEU A 37 -1.45 -6.73 -4.01
C LEU A 37 -1.83 -8.07 -3.38
N LEU A 38 -0.86 -8.81 -2.87
CA LEU A 38 -1.07 -10.10 -2.21
C LEU A 38 -1.87 -9.97 -0.89
N LYS A 39 -1.92 -8.78 -0.29
CA LYS A 39 -2.67 -8.50 0.94
C LYS A 39 -4.03 -7.88 0.74
N LEU A 40 -4.44 -7.59 -0.49
CA LEU A 40 -5.76 -7.02 -0.76
C LEU A 40 -6.91 -7.97 -0.41
N SER A 41 -6.68 -9.29 -0.48
CA SER A 41 -7.66 -10.31 -0.08
C SER A 41 -7.88 -10.39 1.43
N ASP A 42 -6.97 -9.83 2.24
CA ASP A 42 -6.98 -9.98 3.70
C ASP A 42 -7.86 -8.93 4.39
N VAL A 43 -8.74 -8.27 3.64
CA VAL A 43 -9.70 -7.31 4.18
C VAL A 43 -10.63 -7.99 5.20
N LYS A 44 -10.79 -7.38 6.38
CA LYS A 44 -11.70 -7.87 7.41
C LYS A 44 -12.99 -7.05 7.39
N GLU A 45 -14.13 -7.70 7.64
CA GLU A 45 -15.46 -7.08 7.59
C GLU A 45 -15.57 -5.85 8.51
N GLU A 46 -14.88 -5.85 9.65
CA GLU A 46 -14.97 -4.79 10.65
C GLU A 46 -13.93 -3.66 10.47
N THR A 47 -13.14 -3.69 9.38
CA THR A 47 -12.10 -2.67 9.12
C THR A 47 -12.64 -1.55 8.26
N THR A 48 -12.44 -0.30 8.68
CA THR A 48 -12.80 0.85 7.84
C THR A 48 -11.88 0.96 6.62
N LEU A 49 -12.35 1.61 5.56
CA LEU A 49 -11.54 1.82 4.34
C LEU A 49 -10.19 2.50 4.65
N LYS A 50 -10.20 3.47 5.56
CA LYS A 50 -9.02 4.23 5.98
C LYS A 50 -8.00 3.37 6.73
N GLU A 51 -8.47 2.55 7.67
CA GLU A 51 -7.63 1.59 8.39
C GLU A 51 -7.02 0.56 7.44
N PHE A 52 -7.82 0.05 6.50
CA PHE A 52 -7.32 -0.91 5.51
C PHE A 52 -6.29 -0.28 4.56
N ALA A 53 -6.55 0.93 4.06
CA ALA A 53 -5.60 1.67 3.23
C ALA A 53 -4.28 1.94 4.00
N GLY A 54 -4.38 2.32 5.28
CA GLY A 54 -3.24 2.48 6.17
C GLY A 54 -2.44 1.18 6.36
N PHE A 55 -3.14 0.07 6.60
CA PHE A 55 -2.53 -1.26 6.72
C PHE A 55 -1.78 -1.66 5.45
N ILE A 56 -2.39 -1.52 4.26
CA ILE A 56 -1.75 -1.87 2.98
C ILE A 56 -0.50 -1.03 2.74
N LYS A 57 -0.57 0.29 2.99
CA LYS A 57 0.58 1.19 2.90
C LYS A 57 1.71 0.75 3.82
N ASP A 58 1.42 0.47 5.09
CA ASP A 58 2.44 0.07 6.07
C ASP A 58 3.02 -1.32 5.77
N TYR A 59 2.19 -2.25 5.28
CA TYR A 59 2.63 -3.56 4.83
C TYR A 59 3.57 -3.44 3.62
N GLY A 60 3.20 -2.64 2.63
CA GLY A 60 4.05 -2.42 1.46
C GLY A 60 5.40 -1.81 1.82
N LYS A 61 5.45 -0.85 2.76
CA LYS A 61 6.70 -0.28 3.28
C LYS A 61 7.56 -1.32 4.01
N LYS A 62 6.95 -2.14 4.87
CA LYS A 62 7.67 -3.19 5.63
C LYS A 62 8.30 -4.26 4.73
N ASN A 63 7.78 -4.45 3.52
CA ASN A 63 8.28 -5.45 2.57
C ASN A 63 9.25 -4.87 1.52
N ILE A 64 9.70 -3.63 1.72
CA ILE A 64 10.84 -3.09 0.97
C ILE A 64 12.09 -3.39 1.79
N SER A 65 13.05 -4.10 1.20
CA SER A 65 14.29 -4.46 1.88
C SER A 65 15.47 -4.45 0.93
N LEU A 66 16.63 -4.05 1.44
CA LEU A 66 17.89 -4.17 0.72
C LEU A 66 18.44 -5.58 0.93
N ALA A 67 18.58 -6.36 -0.15
CA ALA A 67 18.99 -7.76 -0.07
C ALA A 67 20.34 -7.95 0.62
N SER A 68 21.30 -7.04 0.41
CA SER A 68 22.62 -7.10 1.05
C SER A 68 22.56 -6.95 2.58
N GLU A 69 21.60 -6.18 3.12
CA GLU A 69 21.40 -6.04 4.57
C GLU A 69 20.78 -7.30 5.20
N ILE A 70 19.93 -7.99 4.46
CA ILE A 70 19.33 -9.26 4.92
C ILE A 70 20.38 -10.36 4.94
N LEU A 71 21.16 -10.46 3.87
CA LEU A 71 22.17 -11.50 3.72
C LEU A 71 23.34 -11.31 4.69
N SER A 72 23.74 -10.07 5.00
CA SER A 72 24.78 -9.80 5.99
C SER A 72 24.35 -10.17 7.41
N LYS A 73 23.11 -9.86 7.82
CA LYS A 73 22.59 -10.26 9.15
C LYS A 73 22.55 -11.78 9.35
N LYS A 74 22.31 -12.54 8.28
CA LYS A 74 22.23 -14.01 8.33
C LYS A 74 23.60 -14.70 8.38
N ALA A 75 24.67 -14.01 7.98
CA ALA A 75 26.03 -14.54 8.02
C ALA A 75 26.72 -14.35 9.39
N ILE A 76 26.16 -13.52 10.27
CA ILE A 76 26.71 -13.19 11.59
C ILE A 76 25.88 -13.83 12.73
N GLY A 77 24.88 -14.67 12.39
CA GLY A 77 23.98 -15.35 13.33
C GLY A 77 24.05 -16.86 13.22
#